data_AF-A0A6J5GFH9-F1
#
_entry.id   AF-A0A6J5GFH9-F1
#
_cell.length_a   1.000
_cell.length_b   1.000
_cell.length_c   1.000
_cell.angle_alpha   90.00
_cell.angle_beta   90.00
_cell.angle_gamma   90.00
#
_symmetry.space_group_name_H-M   'P 1'
#
loop_
_entity.id
_entity.type
_entity.pdbx_description
1 polymer ?
#
loop_
_entity_poly.entity_id
_entity_poly.type
_entity_poly.pdbx_seq_one_letter_code
_entity_poly.pdbx_strand_id
1 'polypeptide(L)'
;MAIRFRGKLWAFYASILAALGAALFVSACGSSQSAVTGQQQIRHVFVITLENENYATTFGSSTKAPYLAQTLASQGAVVQNYYGTGHVSLDNYISMLSGQAPTPQTDNDCTTYEDYNLTGMTSDGQAIGTGCVFPASVKTLPDQLKAAGFTWKGYEEDMGNDPAREAATCGHPALNTADLTQRAQAPSAAVPLGDQYATRHNPFMYFHSIIDSPDCGTNVVNLEKLQADLQSVATTANFNFITPNLCNDGHDSPCVNGQPGGLTSANAFLEKWVPIITSSAAFKQDGLLIINFDESSYATQTLDTSKSPATLTLTYAGSTCCSQSPGPNLAAFPQSQAYGTVPASAIPGLPASLGNISLVMAKSNFGGDQTGAVMISKFIKPGTVSTVAYNHYSMLKSIEDIFGLTHLGYAGQAGLAGFGNDIFTNL
;
A
#
# COMPACT_ATOMS: atom_id res chain seq x y z
N MET A 1 0.75 44.45 67.67
CA MET A 1 -0.09 43.81 66.63
C MET A 1 0.69 42.59 66.12
N ALA A 2 0.47 41.32 66.48
CA ALA A 2 -0.27 40.59 67.52
C ALA A 2 0.59 39.30 67.76
N ILE A 3 1.17 38.96 68.92
CA ILE A 3 0.58 38.42 70.17
C ILE A 3 -0.22 37.12 69.86
N ARG A 4 0.01 35.88 70.36
CA ARG A 4 0.48 35.35 71.66
C ARG A 4 0.79 33.82 71.62
N PHE A 5 1.84 33.40 72.34
CA PHE A 5 2.01 32.29 73.34
C PHE A 5 1.52 30.85 73.08
N ARG A 6 2.41 29.82 73.18
CA ARG A 6 2.76 28.99 74.39
C ARG A 6 1.51 28.51 75.15
N GLY A 7 1.29 27.26 75.53
CA GLY A 7 2.04 26.01 75.57
C GLY A 7 1.33 25.07 76.57
N LYS A 8 1.50 23.75 76.39
CA LYS A 8 1.33 22.61 77.34
C LYS A 8 0.17 22.60 78.35
N LEU A 9 -0.67 21.55 78.34
CA LEU A 9 -0.72 20.48 79.37
C LEU A 9 -1.89 19.48 79.14
N TRP A 10 -1.58 18.19 79.32
CA TRP A 10 -2.33 17.09 79.97
C TRP A 10 -3.74 16.59 79.55
N ALA A 11 -3.79 15.26 79.40
CA ALA A 11 -4.72 14.27 79.99
C ALA A 11 -6.23 14.20 79.61
N PHE A 12 -6.62 13.02 79.12
CA PHE A 12 -7.84 12.20 79.39
C PHE A 12 -9.21 12.89 79.60
N TYR A 13 -10.19 12.64 78.72
CA TYR A 13 -11.35 11.72 78.92
C TYR A 13 -12.42 11.83 77.79
N ALA A 14 -12.80 10.66 77.26
CA ALA A 14 -14.08 10.18 76.72
C ALA A 14 -15.18 11.12 76.16
N SER A 15 -15.68 10.82 74.94
CA SER A 15 -17.06 10.29 74.63
C SER A 15 -17.66 10.79 73.29
N ILE A 16 -17.87 9.84 72.36
CA ILE A 16 -19.09 9.59 71.56
C ILE A 16 -19.60 10.59 70.47
N LEU A 17 -19.80 10.01 69.27
CA LEU A 17 -20.68 10.38 68.13
C LEU A 17 -20.31 11.58 67.21
N ALA A 18 -19.81 11.28 66.02
CA ALA A 18 -20.51 11.50 64.74
C ALA A 18 -19.61 11.11 63.54
N ALA A 19 -20.21 10.48 62.55
CA ALA A 19 -19.59 9.90 61.36
C ALA A 19 -18.82 10.90 60.48
N LEU A 20 -17.69 10.47 59.90
CA LEU A 20 -17.37 10.52 58.46
C LEU A 20 -15.86 10.31 58.22
N GLY A 21 -15.54 9.33 57.37
CA GLY A 21 -14.43 9.42 56.41
C GLY A 21 -13.02 9.14 56.93
N ALA A 22 -12.55 7.90 56.75
CA ALA A 22 -11.21 7.61 56.25
C ALA A 22 -11.08 6.10 55.99
N ALA A 23 -11.71 5.64 54.91
CA ALA A 23 -11.30 4.37 54.30
C ALA A 23 -9.94 4.60 53.63
N LEU A 24 -8.94 3.85 54.07
CA LEU A 24 -7.62 3.74 53.47
C LEU A 24 -7.75 3.31 52.01
N PHE A 25 -7.56 4.24 51.07
CA PHE A 25 -7.33 3.89 49.68
C PHE A 25 -5.90 3.41 49.52
N VAL A 26 -5.73 2.09 49.58
CA VAL A 26 -4.59 1.42 48.95
C VAL A 26 -4.75 1.67 47.45
N SER A 27 -4.01 2.62 46.90
CA SER A 27 -3.86 2.75 45.44
C SER A 27 -3.14 1.50 44.94
N ALA A 28 -3.92 0.50 44.53
CA ALA A 28 -3.43 -0.49 43.60
C ALA A 28 -3.03 0.25 42.32
N CYS A 29 -1.73 0.26 42.00
CA CYS A 29 -1.30 0.44 40.62
C CYS A 29 -1.86 -0.73 39.81
N GLY A 30 -3.12 -0.60 39.39
CA GLY A 30 -3.63 -1.37 38.28
C GLY A 30 -2.91 -0.85 37.05
N SER A 31 -1.91 -1.58 36.58
CA SER A 31 -1.53 -1.53 35.18
C SER A 31 -2.79 -1.88 34.39
N SER A 32 -3.48 -0.86 33.89
CA SER A 32 -4.51 -1.01 32.87
C SER A 32 -3.83 -1.65 31.67
N GLN A 33 -3.78 -2.98 31.62
CA GLN A 33 -3.62 -3.68 30.36
C GLN A 33 -4.85 -3.27 29.55
N SER A 34 -4.66 -2.32 28.63
CA SER A 34 -5.64 -2.03 27.61
C SER A 34 -6.08 -3.36 27.02
N ALA A 35 -7.37 -3.68 27.12
CA ALA A 35 -7.88 -4.90 26.55
C ALA A 35 -7.52 -4.91 25.06
N VAL A 36 -6.77 -5.93 24.64
CA VAL A 36 -6.41 -6.16 23.25
C VAL A 36 -7.72 -6.17 22.45
N THR A 37 -7.89 -5.25 21.49
CA THR A 37 -9.08 -5.27 20.63
C THR A 37 -9.08 -6.57 19.83
N GLY A 38 -10.24 -7.06 19.38
CA GLY A 38 -10.30 -8.32 18.62
C GLY A 38 -9.30 -8.35 17.45
N GLN A 39 -9.14 -7.23 16.75
CA GLN A 39 -8.23 -7.09 15.61
C GLN A 39 -6.75 -7.28 15.96
N GLN A 40 -6.33 -6.90 17.17
CA GLN A 40 -4.95 -7.07 17.64
C GLN A 40 -4.58 -8.53 17.91
N GLN A 41 -5.53 -9.47 17.78
CA GLN A 41 -5.24 -10.90 17.69
C GLN A 41 -4.56 -11.29 16.38
N ILE A 42 -4.65 -10.46 15.34
CA ILE A 42 -3.90 -10.63 14.08
C ILE A 42 -2.45 -10.23 14.33
N ARG A 43 -1.49 -11.10 13.98
CA ARG A 43 -0.06 -10.84 14.19
C ARG A 43 0.79 -11.02 12.93
N HIS A 44 0.22 -11.56 11.86
CA HIS A 44 0.87 -11.67 10.55
C HIS A 44 -0.04 -11.11 9.47
N VAL A 45 0.36 -10.01 8.84
CA VAL A 45 -0.34 -9.39 7.71
C VAL A 45 0.46 -9.65 6.44
N PHE A 46 -0.22 -10.12 5.42
CA PHE A 46 0.29 -10.30 4.06
C PHE A 46 -0.50 -9.38 3.14
N VAL A 47 0.20 -8.62 2.31
CA VAL A 47 -0.38 -7.79 1.27
C VAL A 47 0.17 -8.28 -0.07
N ILE A 48 -0.71 -8.66 -0.98
CA ILE A 48 -0.38 -8.86 -2.39
C ILE A 48 -1.06 -7.72 -3.15
N THR A 49 -0.26 -6.90 -3.83
CA THR A 49 -0.78 -5.82 -4.67
C THR A 49 -0.64 -6.21 -6.13
N LEU A 50 -1.77 -6.19 -6.82
CA LEU A 50 -1.91 -6.39 -8.26
C LEU A 50 -2.03 -5.02 -8.94
N GLU A 51 -2.01 -4.98 -10.27
CA GLU A 51 -1.93 -3.73 -11.02
C GLU A 51 -3.15 -3.47 -11.91
N ASN A 52 -3.59 -2.21 -11.96
CA ASN A 52 -4.41 -1.59 -13.00
C ASN A 52 -5.67 -2.37 -13.44
N GLU A 53 -6.51 -2.81 -12.50
CA GLU A 53 -7.72 -3.53 -12.84
C GLU A 53 -8.96 -3.02 -12.12
N ASN A 54 -10.03 -2.92 -12.92
CA ASN A 54 -11.30 -2.39 -12.45
C ASN A 54 -12.11 -3.48 -11.76
N TYR A 55 -12.90 -3.13 -10.74
CA TYR A 55 -13.77 -4.09 -10.06
C TYR A 55 -14.66 -4.89 -11.02
N ALA A 56 -15.27 -4.21 -12.01
CA ALA A 56 -16.15 -4.85 -12.98
C ALA A 56 -15.43 -5.82 -13.92
N THR A 57 -14.16 -5.58 -14.24
CA THR A 57 -13.33 -6.49 -15.05
C THR A 57 -12.93 -7.71 -14.23
N THR A 58 -12.44 -7.48 -13.01
CA THR A 58 -11.89 -8.53 -12.13
C THR A 58 -12.98 -9.42 -11.55
N PHE A 59 -14.08 -8.86 -11.05
CA PHE A 59 -15.14 -9.61 -10.36
C PHE A 59 -16.39 -9.82 -11.23
N GLY A 60 -16.36 -9.40 -12.49
CA GLY A 60 -17.42 -9.60 -13.47
C GLY A 60 -17.50 -11.04 -14.00
N SER A 61 -18.58 -11.33 -14.74
CA SER A 61 -18.85 -12.66 -15.29
C SER A 61 -17.83 -13.12 -16.35
N SER A 62 -17.10 -12.19 -16.97
CA SER A 62 -16.08 -12.45 -17.99
C SER A 62 -14.65 -12.43 -17.44
N THR A 63 -14.47 -12.48 -16.12
CA THR A 63 -13.17 -12.40 -15.46
C THR A 63 -12.17 -13.41 -16.02
N LYS A 64 -10.91 -12.99 -16.13
CA LYS A 64 -9.76 -13.87 -16.41
C LYS A 64 -9.04 -14.33 -15.15
N ALA A 65 -9.50 -13.88 -13.97
CA ALA A 65 -8.99 -14.28 -12.67
C ALA A 65 -10.04 -14.98 -11.78
N PRO A 66 -10.61 -16.12 -12.21
CA PRO A 66 -11.64 -16.83 -11.46
C PRO A 66 -11.16 -17.30 -10.07
N TYR A 67 -9.87 -17.55 -9.87
CA TYR A 67 -9.34 -17.89 -8.56
C TYR A 67 -9.53 -16.75 -7.57
N LEU A 68 -9.17 -15.51 -7.94
CA LEU A 68 -9.43 -14.34 -7.10
C LEU A 68 -10.94 -14.07 -6.96
N ALA A 69 -11.61 -13.96 -8.10
CA ALA A 69 -12.97 -13.45 -8.21
C ALA A 69 -14.05 -14.38 -7.65
N GLN A 70 -13.78 -15.69 -7.61
CA GLN A 70 -14.76 -16.70 -7.21
C GLN A 70 -14.22 -17.53 -6.05
N THR A 71 -13.02 -18.11 -6.19
CA THR A 71 -12.49 -19.04 -5.19
C THR A 71 -12.13 -18.30 -3.89
N LEU A 72 -11.23 -17.32 -3.95
CA LEU A 72 -10.81 -16.55 -2.77
C LEU A 72 -11.96 -15.69 -2.23
N ALA A 73 -12.73 -15.06 -3.11
CA ALA A 73 -13.96 -14.35 -2.74
C ALA A 73 -14.91 -15.20 -1.87
N SER A 74 -15.10 -16.48 -2.21
CA SER A 74 -15.95 -17.40 -1.42
C SER A 74 -15.33 -17.82 -0.08
N GLN A 75 -14.01 -17.72 0.06
CA GLN A 75 -13.26 -18.16 1.24
C GLN A 75 -13.08 -17.06 2.30
N GLY A 76 -13.26 -15.80 1.92
CA GLY A 76 -13.05 -14.66 2.81
C GLY A 76 -14.05 -13.54 2.61
N ALA A 77 -13.56 -12.31 2.57
CA ALA A 77 -14.34 -11.10 2.32
C ALA A 77 -14.01 -10.50 0.95
N VAL A 78 -15.04 -10.13 0.18
CA VAL A 78 -14.91 -9.22 -0.96
C VAL A 78 -15.24 -7.81 -0.50
N VAL A 79 -14.33 -6.88 -0.75
CA VAL A 79 -14.58 -5.44 -0.59
C VAL A 79 -14.93 -4.87 -1.95
N GLN A 80 -16.19 -4.56 -2.17
CA GLN A 80 -16.65 -4.07 -3.47
C GLN A 80 -16.14 -2.66 -3.73
N ASN A 81 -16.23 -1.81 -2.71
CA ASN A 81 -15.93 -0.38 -2.78
C ASN A 81 -14.50 -0.10 -2.30
N TYR A 82 -13.53 -0.86 -2.80
CA TYR A 82 -12.10 -0.55 -2.60
C TYR A 82 -11.60 0.32 -3.76
N TYR A 83 -10.85 1.37 -3.44
CA TYR A 83 -10.37 2.37 -4.40
C TYR A 83 -8.85 2.53 -4.33
N GLY A 84 -8.25 2.76 -5.50
CA GLY A 84 -6.91 3.33 -5.59
C GLY A 84 -6.91 4.78 -5.10
N THR A 85 -5.73 5.28 -4.74
CA THR A 85 -5.50 6.66 -4.29
C THR A 85 -4.88 7.57 -5.34
N GLY A 86 -4.28 7.02 -6.40
CA GLY A 86 -3.65 7.75 -7.48
C GLY A 86 -3.94 7.14 -8.86
N HIS A 87 -3.44 7.80 -9.91
CA HIS A 87 -3.73 7.40 -11.30
C HIS A 87 -2.67 6.51 -11.93
N VAL A 88 -1.54 6.37 -11.25
CA VAL A 88 -0.38 5.60 -11.68
C VAL A 88 0.10 4.76 -10.50
N SER A 89 0.91 3.75 -10.76
CA SER A 89 1.23 2.76 -9.74
C SER A 89 1.95 3.36 -8.52
N LEU A 90 3.02 4.13 -8.72
CA LEU A 90 3.95 4.47 -7.62
C LEU A 90 3.27 5.18 -6.44
N ASP A 91 2.42 6.18 -6.69
CA ASP A 91 1.82 6.95 -5.61
C ASP A 91 0.83 6.11 -4.75
N ASN A 92 0.28 5.05 -5.32
CA ASN A 92 -0.54 4.07 -4.62
C ASN A 92 0.30 3.22 -3.65
N TYR A 93 1.44 2.71 -4.10
CA TYR A 93 2.41 2.00 -3.25
C TYR A 93 2.93 2.89 -2.11
N ILE A 94 3.27 4.14 -2.41
CA ILE A 94 3.68 5.14 -1.40
C ILE A 94 2.58 5.36 -0.36
N SER A 95 1.32 5.50 -0.82
CA SER A 95 0.15 5.67 0.06
C SER A 95 -0.02 4.46 0.99
N MET A 96 0.12 3.24 0.47
CA MET A 96 0.01 2.00 1.25
C MET A 96 1.10 1.85 2.32
N LEU A 97 2.31 2.36 2.08
CA LEU A 97 3.45 2.20 2.98
C LEU A 97 3.60 3.35 4.01
N SER A 98 3.18 4.57 3.66
CA SER A 98 3.55 5.78 4.42
C SER A 98 2.42 6.77 4.65
N GLY A 99 1.28 6.57 4.00
CA GLY A 99 0.16 7.52 4.04
C GLY A 99 0.48 8.88 3.40
N GLN A 100 1.58 9.02 2.67
CA GLN A 100 1.92 10.22 1.91
C GLN A 100 1.08 10.29 0.63
N ALA A 101 0.56 11.48 0.36
CA ALA A 101 -0.13 11.81 -0.88
C ALA A 101 0.87 12.11 -2.01
N PRO A 102 0.42 12.09 -3.28
CA PRO A 102 1.32 12.14 -4.40
C PRO A 102 2.07 13.48 -4.54
N THR A 103 3.26 13.43 -5.13
CA THR A 103 3.94 14.56 -5.76
C THR A 103 3.76 14.51 -7.28
N PRO A 104 4.10 15.58 -8.03
CA PRO A 104 4.15 15.51 -9.49
C PRO A 104 5.05 14.39 -10.03
N GLN A 105 6.07 13.98 -9.28
CA GLN A 105 6.96 12.88 -9.64
C GLN A 105 6.35 11.51 -9.37
N THR A 106 5.79 11.29 -8.17
CA THR A 106 5.20 10.00 -7.83
C THR A 106 3.91 9.73 -8.61
N ASP A 107 3.14 10.80 -8.90
CA ASP A 107 1.96 10.77 -9.80
C ASP A 107 2.35 10.58 -11.29
N ASN A 108 3.64 10.34 -11.57
CA ASN A 108 4.19 10.00 -12.88
C ASN A 108 5.30 8.93 -12.77
N ASP A 109 5.14 7.99 -11.83
CA ASP A 109 5.98 6.81 -11.58
C ASP A 109 7.47 7.07 -11.33
N CYS A 110 7.83 8.33 -11.07
CA CYS A 110 9.20 8.77 -10.84
C CYS A 110 10.21 8.22 -11.88
N THR A 111 9.93 8.46 -13.17
CA THR A 111 10.80 8.05 -14.29
C THR A 111 12.28 8.47 -14.16
N THR A 112 12.55 9.53 -13.39
CA THR A 112 13.88 9.87 -12.88
C THR A 112 13.86 9.71 -11.38
N TYR A 113 14.57 8.71 -10.85
CA TYR A 113 14.59 8.34 -9.44
C TYR A 113 15.34 9.39 -8.63
N GLU A 114 14.65 10.45 -8.19
CA GLU A 114 15.25 11.66 -7.64
C GLU A 114 14.90 11.91 -6.17
N ASP A 115 15.87 12.52 -5.46
CA ASP A 115 15.72 12.91 -4.06
C ASP A 115 14.54 13.85 -3.86
N TYR A 116 13.77 13.61 -2.80
CA TYR A 116 12.71 14.51 -2.40
C TYR A 116 13.29 15.75 -1.71
N ASN A 117 13.08 16.90 -2.33
CA ASN A 117 13.41 18.20 -1.75
C ASN A 117 12.32 18.65 -0.77
N LEU A 118 12.50 18.31 0.52
CA LEU A 118 11.56 18.64 1.58
C LEU A 118 11.62 20.13 1.96
N THR A 119 10.47 20.80 1.86
CA THR A 119 10.32 22.22 2.19
C THR A 119 9.44 22.48 3.41
N GLY A 120 8.66 21.48 3.83
CA GLY A 120 7.80 21.57 5.01
C GLY A 120 7.02 20.29 5.24
N MET A 121 6.17 20.31 6.28
CA MET A 121 5.25 19.23 6.59
C MET A 121 3.93 19.84 7.07
N THR A 122 2.81 19.28 6.62
CA THR A 122 1.49 19.67 7.12
C THR A 122 1.26 19.14 8.53
N SER A 123 0.24 19.63 9.23
CA SER A 123 -0.08 19.19 10.59
C SER A 123 -0.51 17.73 10.70
N ASP A 124 -1.03 17.16 9.61
CA ASP A 124 -1.41 15.77 9.46
C ASP A 124 -0.30 14.92 8.81
N GLY A 125 0.93 15.43 8.74
CA GLY A 125 2.12 14.63 8.42
C GLY A 125 2.39 14.43 6.93
N GLN A 126 1.80 15.22 6.04
CA GLN A 126 2.14 15.23 4.61
C GLN A 126 3.41 16.04 4.36
N ALA A 127 4.38 15.44 3.69
CA ALA A 127 5.56 16.14 3.20
C ALA A 127 5.18 17.17 2.14
N ILE A 128 5.76 18.37 2.24
CA ILE A 128 5.58 19.46 1.28
C ILE A 128 6.89 19.63 0.50
N GLY A 129 6.84 19.51 -0.82
CA GLY A 129 8.03 19.52 -1.66
C GLY A 129 7.85 18.80 -3.00
N THR A 130 8.97 18.44 -3.60
CA THR A 130 9.05 17.81 -4.93
C THR A 130 10.10 16.72 -4.96
N GLY A 131 9.94 15.72 -5.82
CA GLY A 131 10.78 14.54 -5.92
C GLY A 131 10.03 13.29 -5.48
N CYS A 132 10.71 12.15 -5.38
CA CYS A 132 10.05 10.88 -5.04
C CYS A 132 10.77 10.04 -3.99
N VAL A 133 12.05 10.25 -3.72
CA VAL A 133 12.77 9.54 -2.65
C VAL A 133 12.75 10.38 -1.38
N PHE A 134 11.81 10.08 -0.49
CA PHE A 134 11.54 10.85 0.73
C PHE A 134 12.70 10.76 1.74
N PRO A 135 13.06 11.87 2.43
CA PRO A 135 14.10 11.84 3.45
C PRO A 135 13.68 10.99 4.65
N ALA A 136 14.65 10.48 5.41
CA ALA A 136 14.41 9.57 6.56
C ALA A 136 13.57 10.18 7.71
N SER A 137 13.32 11.48 7.67
CA SER A 137 12.38 12.17 8.57
C SER A 137 10.91 11.85 8.26
N VAL A 138 10.58 11.49 7.02
CA VAL A 138 9.25 11.00 6.63
C VAL A 138 9.17 9.52 7.01
N LYS A 139 8.21 9.17 7.86
CA LYS A 139 8.12 7.83 8.45
C LYS A 139 7.23 6.90 7.63
N THR A 140 7.59 5.63 7.67
CA THR A 140 6.92 4.54 6.99
C THR A 140 6.37 3.52 7.99
N LEU A 141 5.47 2.65 7.56
CA LEU A 141 4.99 1.53 8.36
C LEU A 141 6.17 0.63 8.86
N PRO A 142 7.17 0.26 8.04
CA PRO A 142 8.41 -0.35 8.51
C PRO A 142 9.10 0.33 9.69
N ASP A 143 9.20 1.67 9.68
CA ASP A 143 9.78 2.43 10.78
C ASP A 143 9.00 2.20 12.09
N GLN A 144 7.66 2.25 12.01
CA GLN A 144 6.78 2.06 13.16
C GLN A 144 6.80 0.62 13.67
N LEU A 145 6.74 -0.36 12.77
CA LEU A 145 6.82 -1.78 13.11
C LEU A 145 8.12 -2.09 13.84
N LYS A 146 9.26 -1.65 13.29
CA LYS A 146 10.57 -1.82 13.92
C LYS A 146 10.62 -1.17 15.31
N ALA A 147 10.12 0.07 15.44
CA ALA A 147 10.09 0.77 16.72
C ALA A 147 9.22 0.06 17.77
N ALA A 148 8.17 -0.64 17.33
CA ALA A 148 7.28 -1.44 18.19
C ALA A 148 7.75 -2.90 18.39
N GLY A 149 8.89 -3.30 17.81
CA GLY A 149 9.45 -4.65 17.95
C GLY A 149 8.84 -5.70 17.02
N PHE A 150 8.14 -5.27 15.96
CA PHE A 150 7.63 -6.11 14.90
C PHE A 150 8.60 -6.23 13.73
N THR A 151 8.54 -7.37 13.05
CA THR A 151 9.34 -7.63 11.84
C THR A 151 8.55 -7.32 10.58
N TRP A 152 9.25 -6.98 9.50
CA TRP A 152 8.66 -6.69 8.21
C TRP A 152 9.55 -7.19 7.07
N LYS A 153 8.95 -7.54 5.93
CA LYS A 153 9.66 -7.88 4.69
C LYS A 153 8.87 -7.48 3.44
N GLY A 154 9.60 -7.11 2.38
CA GLY A 154 9.13 -6.93 1.01
C GLY A 154 9.65 -8.04 0.11
N TYR A 155 8.79 -8.57 -0.74
CA TYR A 155 9.08 -9.69 -1.64
C TYR A 155 8.70 -9.31 -3.07
N GLU A 156 9.72 -9.01 -3.87
CA GLU A 156 9.54 -8.47 -5.22
C GLU A 156 9.89 -9.55 -6.25
N GLU A 157 8.95 -9.91 -7.12
CA GLU A 157 9.23 -10.88 -8.18
C GLU A 157 10.20 -10.30 -9.22
N ASP A 158 11.06 -11.15 -9.76
CA ASP A 158 12.15 -10.84 -10.69
C ASP A 158 13.26 -9.90 -10.20
N MET A 159 13.17 -9.29 -9.01
CA MET A 159 14.19 -8.36 -8.53
C MET A 159 15.60 -8.99 -8.55
N GLY A 160 16.50 -8.39 -9.33
CA GLY A 160 17.88 -8.82 -9.50
C GLY A 160 18.11 -9.94 -10.52
N ASN A 161 17.14 -10.23 -11.39
CA ASN A 161 17.33 -11.13 -12.53
C ASN A 161 18.37 -10.57 -13.53
N ASP A 162 18.47 -9.24 -13.65
CA ASP A 162 19.58 -8.53 -14.28
C ASP A 162 20.44 -7.78 -13.23
N PRO A 163 21.51 -8.40 -12.71
CA PRO A 163 22.42 -7.76 -11.76
C PRO A 163 23.13 -6.50 -12.28
N ALA A 164 23.11 -6.24 -13.59
CA ALA A 164 23.64 -5.01 -14.16
C ALA A 164 22.61 -3.86 -14.15
N ARG A 165 21.32 -4.18 -13.96
CA ARG A 165 20.22 -3.21 -13.88
C ARG A 165 19.85 -2.92 -12.42
N GLU A 166 19.77 -3.93 -11.56
CA GLU A 166 19.52 -3.78 -10.12
C GLU A 166 20.07 -4.93 -9.27
N ALA A 167 20.20 -4.71 -7.96
CA ALA A 167 20.59 -5.74 -7.01
C ALA A 167 19.43 -6.70 -6.66
N ALA A 168 19.75 -7.95 -6.30
CA ALA A 168 18.76 -8.96 -5.86
C ALA A 168 18.16 -8.72 -4.46
N THR A 169 18.63 -7.69 -3.77
CA THR A 169 18.12 -7.19 -2.50
C THR A 169 18.26 -5.68 -2.50
N CYS A 170 17.28 -4.94 -2.00
CA CYS A 170 17.29 -3.47 -2.08
C CYS A 170 17.58 -2.98 -3.52
N GLY A 171 16.95 -3.61 -4.52
CA GLY A 171 17.18 -3.28 -5.93
C GLY A 171 16.49 -1.97 -6.30
N HIS A 172 17.26 -0.93 -6.60
CA HIS A 172 16.74 0.35 -7.07
C HIS A 172 17.77 1.08 -7.94
N PRO A 173 17.36 2.08 -8.76
CA PRO A 173 18.27 2.92 -9.51
C PRO A 173 19.18 3.74 -8.60
N ALA A 174 20.31 4.21 -9.14
CA ALA A 174 21.10 5.21 -8.44
C ALA A 174 20.30 6.53 -8.30
N LEU A 175 20.46 7.22 -7.17
CA LEU A 175 19.79 8.51 -6.95
C LEU A 175 20.11 9.51 -8.07
N ASN A 176 19.07 10.24 -8.46
CA ASN A 176 19.06 11.26 -9.50
C ASN A 176 19.43 10.71 -10.89
N THR A 177 19.07 9.46 -11.17
CA THR A 177 19.24 8.82 -12.49
C THR A 177 17.92 8.34 -13.08
N ALA A 178 17.90 8.08 -14.38
CA ALA A 178 16.73 7.50 -15.03
C ALA A 178 16.47 6.09 -14.48
N ASP A 179 15.22 5.80 -14.14
CA ASP A 179 14.82 4.46 -13.73
C ASP A 179 14.64 3.58 -14.98
N LEU A 180 15.54 2.61 -15.14
CA LEU A 180 15.52 1.68 -16.27
C LEU A 180 14.54 0.52 -16.07
N THR A 181 13.98 0.37 -14.87
CA THR A 181 12.96 -0.64 -14.52
C THR A 181 11.54 -0.18 -14.88
N GLN A 182 11.40 1.04 -15.40
CA GLN A 182 10.14 1.56 -15.96
C GLN A 182 9.62 0.72 -17.14
N ARG A 183 10.46 -0.16 -17.70
CA ARG A 183 10.10 -1.09 -18.76
C ARG A 183 10.66 -2.47 -18.47
N ALA A 184 9.85 -3.48 -18.72
CA ALA A 184 10.30 -4.86 -18.73
C ALA A 184 11.42 -5.11 -19.76
N GLN A 185 12.41 -5.92 -19.38
CA GLN A 185 13.50 -6.37 -20.23
C GLN A 185 13.14 -7.74 -20.82
N ALA A 186 13.10 -7.84 -22.15
CA ALA A 186 12.86 -9.10 -22.83
C ALA A 186 14.03 -10.09 -22.62
N PRO A 187 13.77 -11.41 -22.74
CA PRO A 187 14.82 -12.42 -22.72
C PRO A 187 15.99 -12.12 -23.67
N SER A 188 17.22 -12.30 -23.18
CA SER A 188 18.45 -12.12 -23.93
C SER A 188 19.51 -13.16 -23.54
N ALA A 189 20.65 -13.18 -24.23
CA ALA A 189 21.75 -14.07 -23.84
C ALA A 189 22.33 -13.74 -22.45
N ALA A 190 22.27 -12.48 -22.02
CA ALA A 190 22.74 -12.04 -20.71
C ALA A 190 21.69 -12.27 -19.61
N VAL A 191 20.41 -12.18 -19.96
CA VAL A 191 19.26 -12.32 -19.05
C VAL A 191 18.25 -13.30 -19.66
N PRO A 192 18.46 -14.62 -19.51
CA PRO A 192 17.74 -15.63 -20.29
C PRO A 192 16.23 -15.68 -20.08
N LEU A 193 15.74 -15.26 -18.91
CA LEU A 193 14.32 -15.22 -18.58
C LEU A 193 13.68 -13.84 -18.83
N GLY A 194 14.50 -12.85 -19.22
CA GLY A 194 14.14 -11.44 -19.13
C GLY A 194 14.08 -10.98 -17.68
N ASP A 195 13.70 -9.72 -17.50
CA ASP A 195 13.54 -9.13 -16.18
C ASP A 195 12.39 -8.14 -16.16
N GLN A 196 11.38 -8.47 -15.37
CA GLN A 196 10.13 -7.73 -15.28
C GLN A 196 9.92 -7.10 -13.90
N TYR A 197 10.99 -6.98 -13.09
CA TYR A 197 10.97 -6.16 -11.89
C TYR A 197 10.75 -4.68 -12.24
N ALA A 198 9.93 -3.99 -11.43
CA ALA A 198 9.65 -2.57 -11.55
C ALA A 198 9.83 -1.88 -10.19
N THR A 199 10.79 -0.95 -10.11
CA THR A 199 11.07 -0.21 -8.86
C THR A 199 9.83 0.56 -8.41
N ARG A 200 9.05 1.12 -9.35
CA ARG A 200 7.81 1.85 -9.05
C ARG A 200 6.73 1.04 -8.30
N HIS A 201 6.79 -0.29 -8.32
CA HIS A 201 5.88 -1.16 -7.54
C HIS A 201 6.48 -1.58 -6.18
N ASN A 202 7.70 -1.13 -5.87
CA ASN A 202 8.41 -1.40 -4.62
C ASN A 202 8.48 -0.12 -3.77
N PRO A 203 7.50 0.14 -2.88
CA PRO A 203 7.46 1.39 -2.13
C PRO A 203 8.65 1.57 -1.17
N PHE A 204 9.29 0.47 -0.77
CA PHE A 204 10.42 0.52 0.16
C PHE A 204 11.61 1.28 -0.44
N MET A 205 11.72 1.36 -1.77
CA MET A 205 12.82 2.05 -2.46
C MET A 205 12.68 3.56 -2.42
N TYR A 206 11.56 4.13 -1.98
CA TYR A 206 11.34 5.58 -2.08
C TYR A 206 11.50 6.31 -0.75
N PHE A 207 12.21 5.71 0.22
CA PHE A 207 12.43 6.30 1.54
C PHE A 207 13.87 6.07 2.01
N HIS A 208 14.59 7.16 2.31
CA HIS A 208 15.92 7.11 2.92
C HIS A 208 15.94 6.43 4.29
N SER A 209 14.81 6.37 5.02
CA SER A 209 14.74 5.59 6.26
C SER A 209 14.95 4.09 6.01
N ILE A 210 14.75 3.63 4.77
CA ILE A 210 14.90 2.25 4.35
C ILE A 210 16.16 2.09 3.49
N ILE A 211 16.29 2.78 2.35
CA ILE A 211 17.37 2.52 1.39
C ILE A 211 18.78 2.79 1.95
N ASP A 212 18.92 3.69 2.93
CA ASP A 212 20.19 3.96 3.61
C ASP A 212 20.39 3.08 4.86
N SER A 213 19.41 2.25 5.20
CA SER A 213 19.43 1.34 6.34
C SER A 213 19.91 -0.05 5.93
N PRO A 214 20.70 -0.75 6.78
CA PRO A 214 21.03 -2.16 6.55
C PRO A 214 19.81 -3.08 6.39
N ASP A 215 18.66 -2.68 6.96
CA ASP A 215 17.41 -3.42 6.86
C ASP A 215 16.96 -3.62 5.41
N CYS A 216 17.28 -2.70 4.49
CA CYS A 216 16.84 -2.81 3.10
C CYS A 216 17.39 -4.08 2.44
N GLY A 217 18.70 -4.33 2.59
CA GLY A 217 19.35 -5.52 2.04
C GLY A 217 18.92 -6.84 2.68
N THR A 218 18.33 -6.81 3.89
CA THR A 218 17.85 -8.02 4.57
C THR A 218 16.35 -8.26 4.41
N ASN A 219 15.57 -7.19 4.26
CA ASN A 219 14.12 -7.24 4.33
C ASN A 219 13.43 -7.05 2.99
N VAL A 220 14.06 -6.37 2.02
CA VAL A 220 13.52 -6.20 0.66
C VAL A 220 14.28 -7.12 -0.27
N VAL A 221 13.66 -8.24 -0.63
CA VAL A 221 14.32 -9.38 -1.27
C VAL A 221 13.51 -9.90 -2.44
N ASN A 222 14.16 -10.67 -3.32
CA ASN A 222 13.45 -11.37 -4.38
C ASN A 222 12.38 -12.33 -3.81
N LEU A 223 11.22 -12.40 -4.45
CA LEU A 223 10.06 -13.22 -4.05
C LEU A 223 10.40 -14.70 -3.80
N GLU A 224 11.43 -15.25 -4.46
CA GLU A 224 11.90 -16.63 -4.22
C GLU A 224 12.25 -16.93 -2.75
N LYS A 225 12.55 -15.91 -1.94
CA LYS A 225 12.85 -16.08 -0.51
C LYS A 225 11.61 -16.37 0.33
N LEU A 226 10.41 -15.98 -0.12
CA LEU A 226 9.17 -16.08 0.67
C LEU A 226 8.90 -17.50 1.15
N GLN A 227 9.05 -18.51 0.29
CA GLN A 227 8.74 -19.90 0.65
C GLN A 227 9.65 -20.44 1.78
N ALA A 228 10.90 -19.98 1.86
CA ALA A 228 11.81 -20.35 2.93
C ALA A 228 11.41 -19.65 4.25
N ASP A 229 11.04 -18.37 4.18
CA ASP A 229 10.61 -17.60 5.35
C ASP A 229 9.26 -18.07 5.92
N LEU A 230 8.39 -18.67 5.10
CA LEU A 230 7.11 -19.26 5.51
C LEU A 230 7.22 -20.60 6.25
N GLN A 231 8.42 -21.18 6.39
CA GLN A 231 8.59 -22.51 7.01
C GLN A 231 8.25 -22.55 8.50
N SER A 232 8.31 -21.41 9.20
CA SER A 232 8.00 -21.34 10.63
C SER A 232 7.47 -19.96 11.02
N VAL A 233 6.74 -19.90 12.14
CA VAL A 233 6.29 -18.62 12.73
C VAL A 233 7.46 -17.69 13.03
N ALA A 234 8.62 -18.22 13.43
CA ALA A 234 9.78 -17.41 13.79
C ALA A 234 10.50 -16.79 12.57
N THR A 235 10.31 -17.36 11.38
CA THR A 235 10.94 -16.88 10.13
C THR A 235 10.01 -16.03 9.29
N THR A 236 8.69 -16.14 9.49
CA THR A 236 7.72 -15.27 8.83
C THR A 236 7.68 -13.90 9.51
N ALA A 237 7.75 -12.83 8.73
CA ALA A 237 7.68 -11.48 9.27
C ALA A 237 6.25 -11.12 9.72
N ASN A 238 6.09 -10.19 10.65
CA ASN A 238 4.76 -9.72 11.05
C ASN A 238 4.03 -8.97 9.92
N PHE A 239 4.76 -8.23 9.09
CA PHE A 239 4.24 -7.59 7.88
C PHE A 239 5.00 -8.09 6.65
N ASN A 240 4.27 -8.57 5.64
CA ASN A 240 4.84 -9.10 4.41
C ASN A 240 4.15 -8.42 3.23
N PHE A 241 4.89 -7.61 2.47
CA PHE A 241 4.42 -6.99 1.25
C PHE A 241 4.95 -7.76 0.05
N ILE A 242 4.08 -8.14 -0.88
CA ILE A 242 4.40 -9.05 -1.98
C ILE A 242 3.95 -8.40 -3.28
N THR A 243 4.89 -8.23 -4.19
CA THR A 243 4.67 -7.55 -5.47
C THR A 243 5.02 -8.53 -6.60
N PRO A 244 4.03 -8.95 -7.41
CA PRO A 244 4.30 -9.68 -8.64
C PRO A 244 5.08 -8.81 -9.64
N ASN A 245 5.73 -9.45 -10.61
CA ASN A 245 6.43 -8.73 -11.67
C ASN A 245 5.42 -8.19 -12.70
N LEU A 246 5.90 -7.40 -13.66
CA LEU A 246 5.06 -6.80 -14.69
C LEU A 246 4.22 -7.79 -15.52
N CYS A 247 4.59 -9.08 -15.52
CA CYS A 247 3.81 -10.09 -16.22
C CYS A 247 2.67 -10.67 -15.38
N ASN A 248 2.89 -10.78 -14.08
CA ASN A 248 2.03 -11.50 -13.15
C ASN A 248 1.16 -10.56 -12.29
N ASP A 249 1.35 -9.25 -12.40
CA ASP A 249 0.63 -8.26 -11.60
C ASP A 249 -0.81 -8.02 -12.06
N GLY A 250 -1.11 -8.33 -13.32
CA GLY A 250 -2.46 -8.14 -13.89
C GLY A 250 -2.54 -7.09 -14.98
N HIS A 251 -1.50 -6.28 -15.19
CA HIS A 251 -1.53 -5.15 -16.12
C HIS A 251 -0.93 -5.48 -17.49
N ASP A 252 0.36 -5.82 -17.58
CA ASP A 252 1.00 -5.94 -18.90
C ASP A 252 0.49 -7.20 -19.63
N SER A 253 0.03 -7.03 -20.87
CA SER A 253 -0.41 -8.14 -21.70
C SER A 253 -0.21 -7.84 -23.20
N PRO A 254 0.44 -8.74 -23.97
CA PRO A 254 1.21 -9.90 -23.50
C PRO A 254 2.51 -9.47 -22.78
N CYS A 255 3.09 -10.39 -22.00
CA CYS A 255 4.38 -10.15 -21.35
C CYS A 255 5.52 -10.10 -22.37
N VAL A 256 6.62 -9.40 -22.04
CA VAL A 256 7.79 -9.26 -22.94
C VAL A 256 8.50 -10.59 -23.24
N ASN A 257 8.29 -11.61 -22.40
CA ASN A 257 8.79 -12.97 -22.59
C ASN A 257 7.82 -13.88 -23.38
N GLY A 258 6.71 -13.34 -23.87
CA GLY A 258 5.71 -14.06 -24.67
C GLY A 258 4.62 -14.77 -23.88
N GLN A 259 4.62 -14.68 -22.55
CA GLN A 259 3.53 -15.17 -21.72
C GLN A 259 2.25 -14.31 -21.88
N PRO A 260 1.06 -14.84 -21.53
CA PRO A 260 -0.20 -14.14 -21.74
C PRO A 260 -0.32 -12.78 -21.06
N GLY A 261 0.28 -12.60 -19.88
CA GLY A 261 0.13 -11.39 -19.07
C GLY A 261 -1.28 -11.19 -18.53
N GLY A 262 -1.56 -9.96 -18.11
CA GLY A 262 -2.87 -9.52 -17.63
C GLY A 262 -3.44 -10.34 -16.46
N LEU A 263 -4.73 -10.22 -16.22
CA LEU A 263 -5.46 -11.03 -15.22
C LEU A 263 -5.30 -12.55 -15.37
N THR A 264 -4.94 -13.05 -16.57
CA THR A 264 -4.68 -14.49 -16.76
C THR A 264 -3.43 -14.93 -15.99
N SER A 265 -2.37 -14.13 -16.06
CA SER A 265 -1.12 -14.43 -15.36
C SER A 265 -1.22 -14.11 -13.87
N ALA A 266 -1.94 -13.04 -13.49
CA ALA A 266 -2.27 -12.75 -12.09
C ALA A 266 -3.08 -13.89 -11.45
N ASN A 267 -4.01 -14.51 -12.17
CA ASN A 267 -4.71 -15.70 -11.68
C ASN A 267 -3.76 -16.83 -11.33
N ALA A 268 -2.85 -17.18 -12.25
CA ALA A 268 -1.89 -18.25 -12.07
C ALA A 268 -0.89 -17.94 -10.94
N PHE A 269 -0.48 -16.68 -10.80
CA PHE A 269 0.35 -16.22 -9.69
C PHE A 269 -0.35 -16.46 -8.35
N LEU A 270 -1.61 -16.04 -8.22
CA LEU A 270 -2.38 -16.23 -6.99
C LEU A 270 -2.66 -17.71 -6.69
N GLU A 271 -2.98 -18.52 -7.71
CA GLU A 271 -3.17 -19.98 -7.57
C GLU A 271 -1.93 -20.68 -7.02
N LYS A 272 -0.73 -20.16 -7.31
CA LYS A 272 0.52 -20.66 -6.74
C LYS A 272 0.74 -20.15 -5.32
N TRP A 273 0.73 -18.83 -5.12
CA TRP A 273 1.26 -18.23 -3.89
C TRP A 273 0.27 -18.21 -2.73
N VAL A 274 -1.02 -18.04 -2.99
CA VAL A 274 -2.02 -17.96 -1.91
C VAL A 274 -2.11 -19.27 -1.12
N PRO A 275 -2.11 -20.47 -1.73
CA PRO A 275 -2.04 -21.73 -0.96
C PRO A 275 -0.76 -21.89 -0.15
N ILE A 276 0.39 -21.42 -0.67
CA ILE A 276 1.67 -21.48 0.05
C ILE A 276 1.59 -20.58 1.31
N ILE A 277 1.11 -19.35 1.17
CA ILE A 277 0.95 -18.41 2.29
C ILE A 277 -0.06 -18.94 3.31
N THR A 278 -1.28 -19.27 2.86
CA THR A 278 -2.38 -19.65 3.75
C THR A 278 -2.17 -21.00 4.45
N SER A 279 -1.30 -21.85 3.91
CA SER A 279 -0.91 -23.12 4.55
C SER A 279 0.20 -22.98 5.60
N SER A 280 0.91 -21.85 5.64
CA SER A 280 2.01 -21.58 6.58
C SER A 280 1.56 -21.58 8.05
N ALA A 281 2.49 -21.86 8.96
CA ALA A 281 2.19 -21.90 10.40
C ALA A 281 1.78 -20.51 10.93
N ALA A 282 2.48 -19.45 10.51
CA ALA A 282 2.20 -18.07 10.88
C ALA A 282 0.79 -17.64 10.44
N PHE A 283 0.42 -17.92 9.19
CA PHE A 283 -0.91 -17.56 8.70
C PHE A 283 -2.02 -18.29 9.45
N LYS A 284 -1.87 -19.60 9.68
CA LYS A 284 -2.85 -20.40 10.44
C LYS A 284 -2.98 -19.93 11.89
N GLN A 285 -1.89 -19.44 12.48
CA GLN A 285 -1.88 -18.95 13.85
C GLN A 285 -2.74 -17.69 13.98
N ASP A 286 -2.51 -16.66 13.17
CA ASP A 286 -3.12 -15.33 13.33
C ASP A 286 -2.92 -14.43 12.09
N GLY A 287 -3.05 -15.04 10.90
CA GLY A 287 -2.84 -14.39 9.61
C GLY A 287 -4.02 -13.57 9.06
N LEU A 288 -3.70 -12.49 8.38
CA LEU A 288 -4.57 -11.75 7.46
C LEU A 288 -3.85 -11.63 6.10
N LEU A 289 -4.50 -12.05 5.02
CA LEU A 289 -4.05 -11.81 3.66
C LEU A 289 -4.99 -10.79 3.01
N ILE A 290 -4.41 -9.72 2.47
CA ILE A 290 -5.08 -8.67 1.70
C ILE A 290 -4.58 -8.78 0.27
N ILE A 291 -5.50 -8.90 -0.68
CA ILE A 291 -5.21 -8.87 -2.11
C ILE A 291 -5.97 -7.67 -2.68
N ASN A 292 -5.24 -6.65 -3.13
CA ASN A 292 -5.79 -5.43 -3.70
C ASN A 292 -5.16 -5.15 -5.08
N PHE A 293 -5.61 -4.06 -5.70
CA PHE A 293 -4.93 -3.45 -6.84
C PHE A 293 -4.56 -2.01 -6.48
N ASP A 294 -3.50 -1.49 -7.08
CA ASP A 294 -3.04 -0.10 -6.97
C ASP A 294 -4.08 0.92 -7.48
N GLU A 295 -4.57 0.76 -8.71
CA GLU A 295 -5.61 1.58 -9.30
C GLU A 295 -6.41 0.84 -10.38
N SER A 296 -7.42 1.52 -10.89
CA SER A 296 -8.28 1.07 -11.98
C SER A 296 -7.63 1.40 -13.33
N SER A 297 -7.84 0.58 -14.37
CA SER A 297 -7.37 0.84 -15.74
C SER A 297 -8.26 1.75 -16.59
N TYR A 298 -9.40 2.24 -16.07
CA TYR A 298 -10.35 3.00 -16.88
C TYR A 298 -9.87 4.41 -17.25
N ALA A 299 -9.40 4.54 -18.49
CA ALA A 299 -9.29 5.81 -19.19
C ALA A 299 -10.29 5.89 -20.36
N THR A 300 -10.98 7.02 -20.47
CA THR A 300 -11.73 7.34 -21.70
C THR A 300 -10.76 7.84 -22.77
N GLN A 301 -10.91 7.36 -24.01
CA GLN A 301 -9.99 7.70 -25.10
C GLN A 301 -10.66 8.64 -26.09
N THR A 302 -10.02 9.77 -26.40
CA THR A 302 -10.49 10.71 -27.43
C THR A 302 -9.39 10.95 -28.44
N LEU A 303 -9.67 10.69 -29.72
CA LEU A 303 -8.76 11.00 -30.83
C LEU A 303 -9.20 12.28 -31.55
N ASP A 304 -8.35 13.30 -31.52
CA ASP A 304 -8.50 14.54 -32.28
C ASP A 304 -7.62 14.52 -33.52
N THR A 305 -8.23 14.21 -34.67
CA THR A 305 -7.57 14.19 -35.99
C THR A 305 -7.50 15.56 -36.65
N SER A 306 -8.06 16.60 -36.04
CA SER A 306 -7.93 17.98 -36.54
C SER A 306 -6.56 18.60 -36.24
N LYS A 307 -5.81 18.01 -35.31
CA LYS A 307 -4.44 18.39 -34.94
C LYS A 307 -3.39 17.70 -35.81
N SER A 308 -2.20 18.29 -35.92
CA SER A 308 -1.05 17.73 -36.62
C SER A 308 0.20 17.81 -35.73
N PRO A 309 0.72 16.68 -35.21
CA PRO A 309 0.15 15.33 -35.30
C PRO A 309 -1.24 15.21 -34.64
N ALA A 310 -2.03 14.21 -35.06
CA ALA A 310 -3.29 13.89 -34.39
C ALA A 310 -3.04 13.59 -32.90
N THR A 311 -3.97 13.95 -32.03
CA THR A 311 -3.79 13.80 -30.57
C THR A 311 -4.72 12.74 -30.01
N LEU A 312 -4.16 11.72 -29.36
CA LEU A 312 -4.92 10.76 -28.55
C LEU A 312 -4.82 11.17 -27.09
N THR A 313 -5.95 11.52 -26.49
CA THR A 313 -6.06 11.86 -25.07
C THR A 313 -6.67 10.68 -24.31
N LEU A 314 -5.93 10.17 -23.32
CA LEU A 314 -6.41 9.23 -22.31
C LEU A 314 -6.87 10.05 -21.11
N THR A 315 -8.16 10.03 -20.79
CA THR A 315 -8.74 10.81 -19.69
C THR A 315 -9.19 9.90 -18.58
N TYR A 316 -8.51 10.01 -17.44
CA TYR A 316 -8.81 9.29 -16.20
C TYR A 316 -9.79 10.10 -15.35
N ALA A 317 -10.75 9.41 -14.74
CA ALA A 317 -11.82 10.05 -13.99
C ALA A 317 -11.33 10.46 -12.60
N GLY A 318 -10.70 9.55 -11.87
CA GLY A 318 -10.23 9.81 -10.51
C GLY A 318 -11.39 9.79 -9.51
N SER A 319 -12.16 8.71 -9.53
CA SER A 319 -13.17 8.49 -8.50
C SER A 319 -12.45 8.19 -7.18
N THR A 320 -12.87 8.88 -6.14
CA THR A 320 -12.30 8.77 -4.79
C THR A 320 -13.35 8.28 -3.81
N CYS A 321 -12.93 7.71 -2.70
CA CYS A 321 -13.78 7.48 -1.55
C CYS A 321 -13.25 8.19 -0.30
N CYS A 322 -13.93 7.94 0.83
CA CYS A 322 -13.26 7.98 2.13
C CYS A 322 -12.72 9.36 2.55
N SER A 323 -13.32 10.42 1.99
CA SER A 323 -12.89 11.81 2.17
C SER A 323 -11.41 12.05 1.82
N GLN A 324 -10.89 11.29 0.86
CA GLN A 324 -9.54 11.45 0.36
C GLN A 324 -9.26 12.91 -0.05
N SER A 325 -8.07 13.39 0.30
CA SER A 325 -7.54 14.69 -0.12
C SER A 325 -6.43 14.53 -1.16
N PRO A 326 -6.23 15.50 -2.07
CA PRO A 326 -5.21 15.41 -3.13
C PRO A 326 -3.76 15.56 -2.64
N GLY A 327 -3.55 15.91 -1.37
CA GLY A 327 -2.20 16.24 -0.87
C GLY A 327 -1.79 17.69 -1.15
N PRO A 328 -0.65 18.12 -0.58
CA PRO A 328 -0.19 19.51 -0.70
C PRO A 328 0.63 19.80 -1.98
N ASN A 329 1.05 18.76 -2.72
CA ASN A 329 2.09 18.90 -3.74
C ASN A 329 1.55 18.92 -5.18
N LEU A 330 0.33 18.43 -5.41
CA LEU A 330 -0.28 18.43 -6.74
C LEU A 330 -0.91 19.78 -7.08
N ALA A 331 -0.92 20.12 -8.37
CA ALA A 331 -1.68 21.25 -8.87
C ALA A 331 -3.19 20.99 -8.80
N ALA A 332 -3.99 22.04 -8.96
CA ALA A 332 -5.45 21.89 -9.05
C ALA A 332 -5.84 21.03 -10.28
N PHE A 333 -6.83 20.17 -10.12
CA PHE A 333 -7.43 19.39 -11.20
C PHE A 333 -8.51 20.19 -11.94
N PRO A 334 -8.76 19.92 -13.24
CA PRO A 334 -8.15 18.87 -14.05
C PRO A 334 -6.72 19.18 -14.48
N GLN A 335 -5.90 18.15 -14.64
CA GLN A 335 -4.51 18.25 -15.10
C GLN A 335 -4.32 17.52 -16.44
N SER A 336 -3.34 17.94 -17.23
CA SER A 336 -3.00 17.25 -18.47
C SER A 336 -1.53 17.40 -18.84
N GLN A 337 -0.93 16.32 -19.33
CA GLN A 337 0.48 16.25 -19.71
C GLN A 337 0.64 15.48 -21.03
N ALA A 338 1.53 15.98 -21.89
CA ALA A 338 1.91 15.30 -23.12
C ALA A 338 3.15 14.42 -22.91
N TYR A 339 3.13 13.21 -23.48
CA TYR A 339 4.16 12.17 -23.29
C TYR A 339 5.04 11.95 -24.53
N GLY A 340 4.84 12.79 -25.55
CA GLY A 340 5.52 12.69 -26.83
C GLY A 340 4.64 12.06 -27.90
N THR A 341 5.28 11.48 -28.91
CA THR A 341 4.59 10.94 -30.09
C THR A 341 4.94 9.49 -30.36
N VAL A 342 3.95 8.70 -30.75
CA VAL A 342 4.13 7.31 -31.20
C VAL A 342 3.59 7.12 -32.61
N PRO A 343 4.12 6.19 -33.41
CA PRO A 343 3.51 5.84 -34.68
C PRO A 343 2.08 5.32 -34.48
N ALA A 344 1.12 5.77 -35.28
CA ALA A 344 -0.27 5.28 -35.23
C ALA A 344 -0.36 3.75 -35.40
N SER A 345 0.57 3.16 -36.18
CA SER A 345 0.67 1.71 -36.37
C SER A 345 1.01 0.93 -35.10
N ALA A 346 1.54 1.59 -34.07
CA ALA A 346 1.82 0.97 -32.78
C ALA A 346 0.60 0.97 -31.84
N ILE A 347 -0.47 1.68 -32.19
CA ILE A 347 -1.69 1.76 -31.38
C ILE A 347 -2.77 0.86 -32.03
N PRO A 348 -3.21 -0.22 -31.35
CA PRO A 348 -4.27 -1.07 -31.86
C PRO A 348 -5.54 -0.29 -32.22
N GLY A 349 -6.08 -0.53 -33.42
CA GLY A 349 -7.31 0.10 -33.90
C GLY A 349 -7.14 1.46 -34.59
N LEU A 350 -5.94 2.06 -34.60
CA LEU A 350 -5.69 3.31 -35.33
C LEU A 350 -5.19 3.08 -36.77
N PRO A 351 -5.68 3.84 -37.76
CA PRO A 351 -5.14 3.79 -39.12
C PRO A 351 -3.70 4.29 -39.18
N ALA A 352 -2.80 3.51 -39.78
CA ALA A 352 -1.41 3.89 -40.00
C ALA A 352 -1.25 5.20 -40.82
N SER A 353 -2.25 5.56 -41.62
CA SER A 353 -2.29 6.80 -42.41
C SER A 353 -2.28 8.08 -41.55
N LEU A 354 -2.56 7.97 -40.24
CA LEU A 354 -2.50 9.10 -39.32
C LEU A 354 -1.05 9.54 -38.99
N GLY A 355 -0.04 8.77 -39.41
CA GLY A 355 1.36 9.10 -39.14
C GLY A 355 1.69 8.98 -37.65
N ASN A 356 2.34 9.99 -37.08
CA ASN A 356 2.61 10.04 -35.64
C ASN A 356 1.40 10.60 -34.89
N ILE A 357 1.15 10.06 -33.70
CA ILE A 357 0.09 10.47 -32.77
C ILE A 357 0.74 11.08 -31.53
N SER A 358 0.31 12.27 -31.14
CA SER A 358 0.65 12.85 -29.83
C SER A 358 -0.16 12.16 -28.74
N LEU A 359 0.52 11.63 -27.72
CA LEU A 359 -0.12 11.03 -26.55
C LEU A 359 -0.26 12.07 -25.45
N VAL A 360 -1.46 12.20 -24.92
CA VAL A 360 -1.77 13.09 -23.80
C VAL A 360 -2.49 12.29 -22.73
N MET A 361 -2.01 12.35 -21.48
CA MET A 361 -2.79 11.91 -20.33
C MET A 361 -3.47 13.12 -19.71
N ALA A 362 -4.74 12.96 -19.39
CA ALA A 362 -5.57 13.93 -18.71
C ALA A 362 -6.17 13.29 -17.46
N LYS A 363 -6.09 13.99 -16.32
CA LYS A 363 -6.62 13.54 -15.05
C LYS A 363 -7.71 14.52 -14.64
N SER A 364 -8.95 14.03 -14.55
CA SER A 364 -10.12 14.88 -14.27
C SER A 364 -10.19 15.27 -12.79
N ASN A 365 -9.72 14.39 -11.93
CA ASN A 365 -9.66 14.55 -10.48
C ASN A 365 -8.44 13.75 -9.95
N PHE A 366 -8.16 13.80 -8.65
CA PHE A 366 -7.25 12.86 -7.97
C PHE A 366 -7.96 11.52 -7.67
N GLY A 367 -7.25 10.50 -7.19
CA GLY A 367 -7.83 9.18 -6.87
C GLY A 367 -7.57 8.14 -7.97
N GLY A 368 -7.74 6.86 -7.62
CA GLY A 368 -7.41 5.72 -8.50
C GLY A 368 -8.57 4.86 -8.91
N ASP A 369 -9.80 5.37 -8.81
CA ASP A 369 -11.01 4.69 -9.23
C ASP A 369 -11.23 3.33 -8.50
N GLN A 370 -12.29 2.59 -8.86
CA GLN A 370 -12.75 1.43 -8.09
C GLN A 370 -12.10 0.12 -8.58
N THR A 371 -11.30 -0.51 -7.72
CA THR A 371 -10.56 -1.75 -8.02
C THR A 371 -11.17 -2.99 -7.37
N GLY A 372 -11.64 -2.86 -6.13
CA GLY A 372 -12.00 -3.99 -5.29
C GLY A 372 -10.81 -4.61 -4.56
N ALA A 373 -11.12 -5.42 -3.54
CA ALA A 373 -10.13 -6.21 -2.83
C ALA A 373 -10.74 -7.51 -2.30
N VAL A 374 -9.87 -8.50 -2.04
CA VAL A 374 -10.23 -9.74 -1.33
C VAL A 374 -9.38 -9.87 -0.09
N MET A 375 -10.00 -10.25 1.02
CA MET A 375 -9.30 -10.50 2.28
C MET A 375 -9.58 -11.90 2.79
N ILE A 376 -8.55 -12.61 3.21
CA ILE A 376 -8.62 -13.98 3.73
C ILE A 376 -8.05 -13.99 5.14
N SER A 377 -8.81 -14.52 6.10
CA SER A 377 -8.37 -14.72 7.47
C SER A 377 -9.34 -15.65 8.21
N LYS A 378 -8.87 -16.33 9.26
CA LYS A 378 -9.76 -17.05 10.19
C LYS A 378 -10.71 -16.13 10.96
N PHE A 379 -10.38 -14.83 11.00
CA PHE A 379 -11.17 -13.78 11.66
C PHE A 379 -12.26 -13.20 10.74
N ILE A 380 -12.41 -13.74 9.53
CA ILE A 380 -13.42 -13.35 8.53
C ILE A 380 -14.30 -14.56 8.25
N LYS A 381 -15.63 -14.40 8.25
CA LYS A 381 -16.55 -15.46 7.81
C LYS A 381 -16.44 -15.63 6.29
N PRO A 382 -16.26 -16.86 5.76
CA PRO A 382 -16.26 -17.09 4.32
C PRO A 382 -17.52 -16.56 3.63
N GLY A 383 -17.36 -15.92 2.48
CA GLY A 383 -18.45 -15.31 1.71
C GLY A 383 -18.91 -13.95 2.25
N THR A 384 -18.11 -13.29 3.09
CA THR A 384 -18.37 -11.92 3.54
C THR A 384 -18.32 -10.97 2.35
N VAL A 385 -19.22 -9.99 2.30
CA VAL A 385 -19.20 -8.92 1.32
C VAL A 385 -19.32 -7.60 2.05
N SER A 386 -18.35 -6.71 1.86
CA SER A 386 -18.40 -5.35 2.36
C SER A 386 -18.64 -4.37 1.23
N THR A 387 -19.59 -3.45 1.48
CA THR A 387 -19.87 -2.27 0.67
C THR A 387 -19.35 -1.00 1.33
N VAL A 388 -18.66 -1.10 2.48
CA VAL A 388 -17.97 0.03 3.08
C VAL A 388 -16.86 0.44 2.12
N ALA A 389 -16.74 1.76 1.90
CA ALA A 389 -15.72 2.28 1.04
C ALA A 389 -14.37 2.32 1.77
N TYR A 390 -13.33 1.80 1.12
CA TYR A 390 -11.96 1.79 1.61
C TYR A 390 -10.99 2.19 0.49
N ASN A 391 -9.84 2.72 0.84
CA ASN A 391 -8.73 2.93 -0.09
C ASN A 391 -7.39 2.50 0.55
N HIS A 392 -6.27 2.83 -0.09
CA HIS A 392 -4.95 2.50 0.46
C HIS A 392 -4.65 3.11 1.82
N TYR A 393 -5.13 4.33 2.09
CA TYR A 393 -5.02 4.92 3.42
C TYR A 393 -5.82 4.12 4.45
N SER A 394 -7.03 3.64 4.09
CA SER A 394 -7.82 2.76 4.96
C SER A 394 -7.07 1.46 5.27
N MET A 395 -6.37 0.88 4.29
CA MET A 395 -5.58 -0.32 4.49
C MET A 395 -4.43 -0.07 5.47
N LEU A 396 -3.64 0.99 5.25
CA LEU A 396 -2.55 1.37 6.14
C LEU A 396 -3.06 1.61 7.57
N LYS A 397 -4.14 2.39 7.71
CA LYS A 397 -4.81 2.63 8.98
C LYS A 397 -5.16 1.33 9.70
N SER A 398 -5.70 0.36 8.97
CA SER A 398 -6.13 -0.92 9.53
C SER A 398 -4.95 -1.75 10.03
N ILE A 399 -3.84 -1.72 9.30
CA ILE A 399 -2.60 -2.41 9.69
C ILE A 399 -1.99 -1.75 10.93
N GLU A 400 -1.97 -0.42 10.97
CA GLU A 400 -1.56 0.34 12.15
C GLU A 400 -2.44 0.03 13.36
N ASP A 401 -3.77 -0.03 13.20
CA ASP A 401 -4.72 -0.41 14.25
C ASP A 401 -4.47 -1.86 14.76
N ILE A 402 -4.21 -2.82 13.87
CA ILE A 402 -3.86 -4.22 14.19
C ILE A 402 -2.60 -4.29 15.06
N PHE A 403 -1.58 -3.49 14.73
CA PHE A 403 -0.31 -3.50 15.46
C PHE A 403 -0.27 -2.49 16.64
N GLY A 404 -1.33 -1.73 16.86
CA GLY A 404 -1.42 -0.71 17.91
C GLY A 404 -0.48 0.48 17.69
N LEU A 405 -0.26 0.84 16.43
CA LEU A 405 0.60 1.93 15.99
C LEU A 405 -0.20 3.24 15.86
N THR A 406 0.52 4.36 15.83
CA THR A 406 -0.05 5.66 15.45
C THR A 406 -0.32 5.71 13.95
N HIS A 407 -1.25 6.54 13.49
CA HIS A 407 -1.56 6.64 12.06
C HIS A 407 -0.64 7.60 11.31
N LEU A 408 -0.01 7.14 10.23
CA LEU A 408 0.86 7.93 9.36
C LEU A 408 0.05 8.72 8.32
N GLY A 409 0.41 9.98 8.12
CA GLY A 409 -0.13 10.80 7.03
C GLY A 409 -1.65 10.75 6.95
N TYR A 410 -2.17 10.47 5.75
CA TYR A 410 -3.61 10.37 5.52
C TYR A 410 -4.26 9.09 6.05
N ALA A 411 -3.51 8.11 6.55
CA ALA A 411 -4.11 7.06 7.38
C ALA A 411 -4.69 7.63 8.69
N GLY A 412 -4.20 8.79 9.14
CA GLY A 412 -4.70 9.51 10.32
C GLY A 412 -5.79 10.54 10.03
N GLN A 413 -6.26 10.68 8.77
CA GLN A 413 -7.20 11.73 8.42
C GLN A 413 -8.58 11.50 9.08
N ALA A 414 -9.24 12.59 9.46
CA ALA A 414 -10.54 12.53 10.10
C ALA A 414 -11.59 11.89 9.17
N GLY A 415 -12.35 10.93 9.70
CA GLY A 415 -13.42 10.26 8.96
C GLY A 415 -12.97 9.10 8.08
N LEU A 416 -11.68 8.80 7.99
CA LEU A 416 -11.20 7.62 7.30
C LEU A 416 -11.57 6.35 8.08
N ALA A 417 -12.31 5.46 7.43
CA ALA A 417 -12.62 4.15 7.97
C ALA A 417 -11.42 3.21 7.79
N GLY A 418 -11.04 2.52 8.88
CA GLY A 418 -10.26 1.28 8.80
C GLY A 418 -11.18 0.07 8.72
N PHE A 419 -10.66 -1.09 8.34
CA PHE A 419 -11.38 -2.36 8.28
C PHE A 419 -12.00 -2.66 9.64
N GLY A 420 -13.32 -2.85 9.66
CA GLY A 420 -14.10 -2.99 10.88
C GLY A 420 -14.82 -4.32 10.98
N ASN A 421 -15.96 -4.29 11.68
CA ASN A 421 -16.83 -5.45 11.87
C ASN A 421 -17.50 -5.95 10.59
N ASP A 422 -17.50 -5.14 9.53
CA ASP A 422 -17.92 -5.52 8.18
C ASP A 422 -16.93 -6.47 7.49
N ILE A 423 -15.64 -6.40 7.86
CA ILE A 423 -14.60 -7.30 7.37
C ILE A 423 -14.40 -8.43 8.37
N PHE A 424 -14.05 -8.10 9.61
CA PHE A 424 -13.69 -9.07 10.64
C PHE A 424 -14.91 -9.67 11.34
N THR A 425 -15.75 -10.32 10.55
CA THR A 425 -17.05 -10.85 10.95
C THR A 425 -16.98 -12.11 11.85
N ASN A 426 -15.77 -12.58 12.17
CA ASN A 426 -15.49 -13.76 12.99
C ASN A 426 -14.45 -13.50 14.10
N LEU A 427 -14.34 -12.25 14.58
CA LEU A 427 -13.55 -11.88 15.76
C LEU A 427 -14.23 -12.17 17.10
#